data_AF-X0XW60-F1
#
_entry.id   AF-X0XW60-F1
#
_cell.length_a   1.000
_cell.length_b   1.000
_cell.length_c   1.000
_cell.angle_alpha   90.00
_cell.angle_beta   90.00
_cell.angle_gamma   90.00
#
_symmetry.space_group_name_H-M   'P 1'
#
loop_
_entity.id
_entity.type
_entity.pdbx_description
1 polymer ?
#
loop_
_entity_poly.entity_id
_entity_poly.type
_entity_poly.pdbx_seq_one_letter_code
_entity_poly.pdbx_strand_id
1 'polypeptide(L)'
;DWTVGEEVVLVSPGYLRNLADPALGLDSLPTRMSEYRNLPNTEQGDYGGVHINMSIPSRACYLIAEGLTAEGLGTSIGREKTEEIFFRALTTYLQASSSFLDARVATLQAAEDLYGEGSTEVSAVEAAWDAVEVTEADVGVPDDQTPTPTEPVSRA
;
A
#
# COMPACT_ATOMS: atom_id res chain seq x y z
N ASP A 1 -14.12 6.36 8.91
CA ASP A 1 -13.56 5.13 9.55
C ASP A 1 -12.46 4.59 8.62
N TRP A 2 -12.13 3.30 8.74
CA TRP A 2 -11.21 2.55 7.87
C TRP A 2 -11.83 1.24 7.38
N THR A 3 -13.16 1.13 7.45
CA THR A 3 -13.89 -0.02 6.92
C THR A 3 -14.30 0.26 5.47
N VAL A 4 -14.63 -0.80 4.74
CA VAL A 4 -15.20 -0.70 3.40
C VAL A 4 -16.48 -1.49 3.36
N GLY A 5 -17.55 -0.87 2.85
CA GLY A 5 -18.84 -1.53 2.62
C GLY A 5 -19.72 -1.65 3.86
N GLU A 6 -19.42 -0.91 4.93
CA GLU A 6 -20.20 -0.90 6.16
C GLU A 6 -21.68 -0.54 5.99
N GLU A 7 -22.01 0.27 4.98
CA GLU A 7 -23.40 0.64 4.69
C GLU A 7 -24.21 -0.44 3.95
N VAL A 8 -23.54 -1.45 3.37
CA VAL A 8 -24.18 -2.45 2.50
C VAL A 8 -24.00 -3.90 2.98
N VAL A 9 -23.07 -4.16 3.90
CA VAL A 9 -22.85 -5.49 4.47
C VAL A 9 -23.76 -5.70 5.67
N LEU A 10 -24.81 -6.50 5.47
CA LEU A 10 -25.87 -6.76 6.47
C LEU A 10 -25.57 -7.96 7.39
N VAL A 11 -24.38 -8.54 7.29
CA VAL A 11 -23.94 -9.69 8.10
C VAL A 11 -22.75 -9.29 8.96
N SER A 12 -22.58 -9.92 10.13
CA SER A 12 -21.42 -9.68 11.00
C SER A 12 -20.10 -9.89 10.25
N PRO A 13 -19.08 -9.01 10.40
CA PRO A 13 -18.97 -7.92 11.38
C PRO A 13 -19.64 -6.59 10.96
N GLY A 14 -20.35 -6.56 9.83
CA GLY A 14 -21.07 -5.38 9.35
C GLY A 14 -20.27 -4.52 8.38
N TYR A 15 -19.17 -5.04 7.81
CA TYR A 15 -18.35 -4.40 6.79
C TYR A 15 -17.59 -5.46 5.98
N LEU A 16 -17.21 -5.15 4.74
CA LEU A 16 -16.53 -6.08 3.83
C LEU A 16 -15.05 -6.22 4.19
N ARG A 17 -14.36 -5.11 4.40
CA ARG A 17 -12.92 -5.05 4.71
C ARG A 17 -12.64 -4.02 5.78
N ASN A 18 -11.48 -4.15 6.41
CA ASN A 18 -10.95 -3.19 7.36
C ASN A 18 -9.48 -2.93 6.98
N LEU A 19 -9.17 -1.68 6.61
CA LEU A 19 -7.81 -1.29 6.23
C LEU A 19 -6.90 -1.15 7.45
N ALA A 20 -7.47 -0.82 8.61
CA ALA A 20 -6.74 -0.72 9.87
C ALA A 20 -6.35 -2.08 10.44
N ASP A 21 -7.19 -3.09 10.24
CA ASP A 21 -6.89 -4.49 10.56
C ASP A 21 -7.50 -5.43 9.50
N PRO A 22 -6.75 -5.76 8.44
CA PRO A 22 -7.24 -6.63 7.38
C PRO A 22 -7.68 -8.03 7.82
N ALA A 23 -7.28 -8.48 9.02
CA ALA A 23 -7.71 -9.76 9.54
C ALA A 23 -9.17 -9.77 10.02
N LEU A 24 -9.81 -8.59 10.19
CA LEU A 24 -11.13 -8.45 10.81
C LEU A 24 -12.29 -8.18 9.82
N GLY A 25 -12.10 -8.37 8.51
CA GLY A 25 -13.17 -8.27 7.50
C GLY A 25 -14.15 -9.44 7.51
N LEU A 26 -14.96 -9.58 6.45
CA LEU A 26 -15.75 -10.81 6.23
C LEU A 26 -14.86 -12.04 6.10
N ASP A 27 -13.73 -11.86 5.43
CA ASP A 27 -12.64 -12.81 5.38
C ASP A 27 -11.42 -12.20 6.09
N SER A 28 -10.65 -13.04 6.77
CA SER A 28 -9.32 -12.64 7.23
C SER A 28 -8.41 -12.48 6.02
N LEU A 29 -7.86 -11.29 5.80
CA LEU A 29 -6.96 -10.96 4.69
C LEU A 29 -5.52 -10.76 5.18
N PRO A 30 -4.50 -10.93 4.31
CA PRO A 30 -3.11 -10.68 4.67
C PRO A 30 -2.87 -9.28 5.24
N THR A 31 -2.12 -9.19 6.32
CA THR A 31 -1.72 -7.93 6.95
C THR A 31 -0.34 -7.47 6.50
N ARG A 32 0.47 -8.37 5.93
CA ARG A 32 1.88 -8.16 5.58
C ARG A 32 2.34 -9.16 4.51
N MET A 33 3.52 -8.95 3.93
CA MET A 33 4.04 -9.78 2.83
C MET A 33 4.29 -11.24 3.19
N SER A 34 4.72 -11.58 4.41
CA SER A 34 4.84 -12.99 4.81
C SER A 34 3.50 -13.75 4.81
N GLU A 35 2.37 -13.05 4.76
CA GLU A 35 1.03 -13.60 4.67
C GLU A 35 0.47 -13.59 3.23
N TYR A 36 1.25 -13.14 2.24
CA TYR A 36 0.85 -13.06 0.83
C TYR A 36 0.34 -14.42 0.33
N ARG A 37 -0.81 -14.41 -0.38
CA ARG A 37 -1.43 -15.63 -0.91
C ARG A 37 -1.12 -15.79 -2.39
N ASN A 38 -0.30 -16.78 -2.73
CA ASN A 38 -0.04 -17.15 -4.11
C ASN A 38 -1.20 -18.01 -4.65
N LEU A 39 -2.10 -17.36 -5.41
CA LEU A 39 -3.30 -17.96 -5.98
C LEU A 39 -3.20 -18.05 -7.51
N PRO A 40 -3.90 -18.98 -8.17
CA PRO A 40 -3.92 -19.06 -9.62
C PRO A 40 -4.42 -17.76 -10.27
N ASN A 41 -3.83 -17.36 -11.39
CA ASN A 41 -4.33 -16.25 -12.20
C ASN A 41 -5.55 -16.70 -13.04
N THR A 42 -6.66 -16.94 -12.35
CA THR A 42 -7.96 -17.32 -12.90
C THR A 42 -9.06 -16.61 -12.13
N GLU A 43 -10.28 -16.55 -12.67
CA GLU A 43 -11.43 -15.97 -11.95
C GLU A 43 -11.63 -16.61 -10.56
N GLN A 44 -11.52 -17.93 -10.44
CA GLN A 44 -11.64 -18.63 -9.16
C GLN A 44 -10.49 -18.29 -8.19
N GLY A 45 -9.29 -18.05 -8.70
CA GLY A 45 -8.15 -17.61 -7.92
C GLY A 45 -8.10 -16.09 -7.72
N ASP A 46 -9.20 -15.38 -7.99
CA ASP A 46 -9.29 -13.92 -7.88
C ASP A 46 -8.18 -13.21 -8.69
N TYR A 47 -7.89 -13.73 -9.88
CA TYR A 47 -6.84 -13.25 -10.79
C TYR A 47 -5.47 -13.09 -10.12
N GLY A 48 -5.10 -14.04 -9.26
CA GLY A 48 -3.88 -13.96 -8.44
C GLY A 48 -4.10 -13.32 -7.07
N GLY A 49 -5.35 -13.30 -6.58
CA GLY A 49 -5.70 -12.77 -5.26
C GLY A 49 -5.75 -11.25 -5.21
N VAL A 50 -6.22 -10.55 -6.24
CA VAL A 50 -6.20 -9.09 -6.29
C VAL A 50 -7.01 -8.44 -5.16
N HIS A 51 -8.17 -8.98 -4.80
CA HIS A 51 -9.01 -8.51 -3.69
C HIS A 51 -8.57 -9.03 -2.33
N ILE A 52 -7.61 -9.97 -2.32
CA ILE A 52 -7.03 -10.56 -1.12
C ILE A 52 -5.74 -9.83 -0.75
N ASN A 53 -4.74 -9.84 -1.63
CA ASN A 53 -3.41 -9.31 -1.35
C ASN A 53 -3.37 -7.76 -1.37
N MET A 54 -4.38 -7.09 -1.94
CA MET A 54 -4.48 -5.61 -1.85
C MET A 54 -4.62 -5.08 -0.42
N SER A 55 -4.95 -5.94 0.54
CA SER A 55 -4.98 -5.56 1.94
C SER A 55 -3.61 -5.11 2.47
N ILE A 56 -2.51 -5.62 1.90
CA ILE A 56 -1.14 -5.29 2.29
C ILE A 56 -0.84 -3.80 2.01
N PRO A 57 -0.91 -3.28 0.76
CA PRO A 57 -0.73 -1.86 0.50
C PRO A 57 -1.82 -0.99 1.14
N SER A 58 -3.04 -1.51 1.33
CA SER A 58 -4.10 -0.77 2.01
C SER A 58 -3.82 -0.58 3.50
N ARG A 59 -3.21 -1.57 4.17
CA ARG A 59 -2.73 -1.44 5.55
C ARG A 59 -1.58 -0.44 5.63
N ALA A 60 -0.63 -0.46 4.69
CA ALA A 60 0.43 0.54 4.63
C ALA A 60 -0.15 1.97 4.55
N CYS A 61 -1.15 2.19 3.69
CA CYS A 61 -1.86 3.47 3.62
C CYS A 61 -2.48 3.90 4.96
N TYR A 62 -3.17 2.98 5.66
CA TYR A 62 -3.68 3.25 7.01
C TYR A 62 -2.56 3.63 7.99
N LEU A 63 -1.46 2.88 7.99
CA LEU A 63 -0.32 3.14 8.88
C LEU A 63 0.27 4.54 8.65
N ILE A 64 0.48 4.93 7.39
CA ILE A 64 0.95 6.27 7.02
C ILE A 64 0.01 7.35 7.56
N ALA A 65 -1.31 7.16 7.37
CA ALA A 65 -2.30 8.16 7.75
C ALA A 65 -2.51 8.28 9.26
N GLU A 66 -2.69 7.17 9.97
CA GLU A 66 -3.08 7.16 11.38
C GLU A 66 -2.47 6.00 12.19
N GLY A 67 -2.21 4.87 11.55
CA GLY A 67 -1.89 3.61 12.22
C GLY A 67 -0.50 3.53 12.85
N LEU A 68 0.54 4.16 12.30
CA LEU A 68 1.85 4.20 12.95
C LEU A 68 1.77 4.80 14.35
N THR A 69 1.06 5.93 14.50
CA THR A 69 0.84 6.55 15.81
C THR A 69 -0.10 5.70 16.67
N ALA A 70 -1.22 5.23 16.10
CA ALA A 70 -2.23 4.48 16.84
C ALA A 70 -1.71 3.13 17.37
N GLU A 71 -0.78 2.50 16.66
CA GLU A 71 -0.19 1.21 17.02
C GLU A 71 1.17 1.35 17.74
N GLY A 72 1.69 2.57 17.91
CA GLY A 72 2.97 2.81 18.58
C GLY A 72 4.19 2.36 17.77
N LEU A 73 4.08 2.35 16.44
CA LEU A 73 5.12 1.94 15.50
C LEU A 73 5.91 3.13 14.92
N GLY A 74 5.45 4.36 15.13
CA GLY A 74 6.09 5.56 14.60
C GLY A 74 5.19 6.78 14.70
N THR A 75 5.37 7.73 13.80
CA THR A 75 4.53 8.94 13.69
C THR A 75 3.82 8.93 12.34
N SER A 76 2.50 8.81 12.36
CA SER A 76 1.65 9.00 11.19
C SER A 76 1.53 10.48 10.80
N ILE A 77 1.24 10.74 9.54
CA ILE A 77 1.24 12.09 8.95
C ILE A 77 -0.15 12.65 8.66
N GLY A 78 -1.20 11.89 8.96
CA GLY A 78 -2.58 12.29 8.70
C GLY A 78 -3.07 11.95 7.28
N ARG A 79 -4.40 11.92 7.12
CA ARG A 79 -5.05 11.52 5.84
C ARG A 79 -4.74 12.47 4.69
N GLU A 80 -4.73 13.78 4.93
CA GLU A 80 -4.52 14.78 3.88
C GLU A 80 -3.19 14.58 3.16
N LYS A 81 -2.09 14.47 3.91
CA LYS A 81 -0.76 14.22 3.31
C LYS A 81 -0.64 12.83 2.69
N THR A 82 -1.28 11.84 3.31
CA THR A 82 -1.31 10.48 2.76
C THR A 82 -2.00 10.45 1.39
N GLU A 83 -3.12 11.15 1.24
CA GLU A 83 -3.83 11.28 -0.03
C GLU A 83 -2.95 11.93 -1.10
N GLU A 84 -2.28 13.04 -0.79
CA GLU A 84 -1.37 13.71 -1.71
C GLU A 84 -0.24 12.79 -2.21
N ILE A 85 0.37 12.03 -1.30
CA ILE A 85 1.44 11.06 -1.62
C ILE A 85 0.93 9.95 -2.53
N PHE A 86 -0.16 9.27 -2.15
CA PHE A 86 -0.70 8.16 -2.94
C PHE A 86 -1.24 8.62 -4.29
N PHE A 87 -1.87 9.79 -4.35
CA PHE A 87 -2.35 10.36 -5.61
C PHE A 87 -1.18 10.66 -6.54
N ARG A 88 -0.14 11.34 -6.05
CA ARG A 88 1.07 11.62 -6.85
C ARG A 88 1.74 10.33 -7.31
N ALA A 89 1.90 9.34 -6.42
CA ALA A 89 2.49 8.05 -6.75
C ALA A 89 1.73 7.36 -7.88
N LEU A 90 0.40 7.30 -7.77
CA LEU A 90 -0.48 6.70 -8.77
C LEU A 90 -0.40 7.40 -10.13
N THR A 91 -0.42 8.73 -10.17
CA THR A 91 -0.52 9.47 -11.43
C THR A 91 0.82 9.76 -12.10
N THR A 92 1.93 9.60 -11.37
CA THR A 92 3.25 10.06 -11.83
C THR A 92 4.26 8.92 -12.01
N TYR A 93 4.25 7.92 -11.12
CA TYR A 93 5.31 6.91 -11.08
C TYR A 93 4.81 5.49 -11.37
N LEU A 94 3.60 5.15 -10.93
CA LEU A 94 3.06 3.81 -11.14
C LEU A 94 2.71 3.54 -12.60
N GLN A 95 2.95 2.30 -13.02
CA GLN A 95 2.69 1.79 -14.36
C GLN A 95 1.78 0.56 -14.30
N ALA A 96 1.32 0.10 -15.46
CA ALA A 96 0.41 -1.04 -15.55
C ALA A 96 0.99 -2.35 -14.96
N SER A 97 2.33 -2.48 -14.91
CA SER A 97 3.04 -3.65 -14.40
C SER A 97 3.66 -3.45 -13.01
N SER A 98 3.36 -2.35 -12.31
CA SER A 98 3.95 -2.07 -11.01
C SER A 98 3.58 -3.11 -9.95
N SER A 99 4.59 -3.56 -9.23
CA SER A 99 4.53 -4.44 -8.06
C SER A 99 4.29 -3.66 -6.76
N PHE A 100 4.19 -4.36 -5.62
CA PHE A 100 4.15 -3.71 -4.31
C PHE A 100 5.45 -2.99 -3.95
N LEU A 101 6.59 -3.52 -4.39
CA LEU A 101 7.86 -2.82 -4.21
C LEU A 101 7.91 -1.53 -5.03
N ASP A 102 7.38 -1.54 -6.25
CA ASP A 102 7.25 -0.32 -7.06
C ASP A 102 6.32 0.70 -6.39
N ALA A 103 5.25 0.25 -5.73
CA ALA A 103 4.38 1.12 -4.93
C ALA A 103 5.09 1.73 -3.72
N ARG A 104 5.96 0.98 -3.03
CA ARG A 104 6.84 1.53 -1.99
C ARG A 104 7.74 2.62 -2.55
N VAL A 105 8.49 2.32 -3.62
CA VAL A 105 9.41 3.29 -4.23
C VAL A 105 8.67 4.53 -4.73
N ALA A 106 7.53 4.35 -5.39
CA ALA A 106 6.71 5.45 -5.90
C ALA A 106 6.18 6.36 -4.78
N THR A 107 5.74 5.80 -3.65
CA THR A 107 5.25 6.59 -2.52
C THR A 107 6.37 7.28 -1.76
N LEU A 108 7.56 6.67 -1.66
CA LEU A 108 8.76 7.34 -1.12
C LEU A 108 9.15 8.54 -1.99
N GLN A 109 9.27 8.35 -3.31
CA GLN A 109 9.58 9.43 -4.23
C GLN A 109 8.51 10.54 -4.19
N ALA A 110 7.23 10.17 -4.10
CA ALA A 110 6.16 11.15 -3.96
C ALA A 110 6.27 11.97 -2.67
N ALA A 111 6.63 11.34 -1.55
CA ALA A 111 6.83 12.03 -0.28
C ALA A 111 8.05 12.97 -0.33
N GLU A 112 9.16 12.53 -0.94
CA GLU A 112 10.34 13.37 -1.15
C GLU A 112 10.03 14.59 -2.02
N ASP A 113 9.31 14.40 -3.13
CA ASP A 113 8.96 15.49 -4.04
C ASP A 113 8.03 16.52 -3.40
N LEU A 114 7.13 16.10 -2.50
CA LEU A 114 6.14 16.97 -1.86
C LEU A 114 6.68 17.65 -0.59
N TYR A 115 7.48 16.95 0.21
CA TYR A 115 7.85 17.37 1.56
C TYR A 115 9.36 17.43 1.81
N GLY A 116 10.18 16.96 0.87
CA GLY A 116 11.63 16.96 0.93
C GLY A 116 12.22 15.67 1.49
N GLU A 117 13.46 15.39 1.08
CA GLU A 117 14.28 14.29 1.59
C GLU A 117 14.49 14.41 3.11
N GLY A 118 14.38 13.30 3.83
CA GLY A 118 14.51 13.26 5.29
C GLY A 118 13.34 13.89 6.07
N SER A 119 12.23 14.20 5.41
CA SER A 119 11.01 14.68 6.05
C SER A 119 10.32 13.59 6.89
N THR A 120 9.44 14.00 7.80
CA THR A 120 8.66 13.05 8.62
C THR A 120 7.74 12.19 7.75
N GLU A 121 7.29 12.72 6.61
CA GLU A 121 6.47 12.04 5.62
C GLU A 121 7.21 10.89 4.95
N VAL A 122 8.47 11.12 4.54
CA VAL A 122 9.33 10.06 4.00
C VAL A 122 9.54 8.96 5.04
N SER A 123 9.89 9.32 6.28
CA SER A 123 10.05 8.34 7.36
C SER A 123 8.77 7.57 7.69
N ALA A 124 7.59 8.21 7.60
CA ALA A 124 6.31 7.55 7.83
C ALA A 124 5.98 6.56 6.69
N VAL A 125 6.24 6.92 5.44
CA VAL A 125 6.07 6.01 4.30
C VAL A 125 7.00 4.81 4.44
N GLU A 126 8.27 5.04 4.73
CA GLU A 126 9.27 3.98 4.94
C GLU A 126 8.83 3.02 6.05
N ALA A 127 8.51 3.55 7.24
CA ALA A 127 8.10 2.74 8.40
C ALA A 127 6.82 1.95 8.15
N ALA A 128 5.85 2.50 7.41
CA ALA A 128 4.61 1.81 7.11
C ALA A 128 4.80 0.65 6.13
N TRP A 129 5.64 0.83 5.10
CA TRP A 129 5.97 -0.27 4.17
C TRP A 129 6.81 -1.35 4.85
N ASP A 130 7.72 -0.99 5.74
CA ASP A 130 8.46 -1.93 6.59
C ASP A 130 7.52 -2.74 7.48
N ALA A 131 6.53 -2.08 8.11
CA ALA A 131 5.57 -2.74 9.00
C ALA A 131 4.67 -3.76 8.28
N VAL A 132 4.45 -3.61 6.96
CA VAL A 132 3.77 -4.60 6.12
C VAL A 132 4.74 -5.52 5.37
N GLU A 133 6.02 -5.49 5.72
CA GLU A 133 7.09 -6.35 5.22
C GLU A 133 7.33 -6.25 3.70
N VAL A 134 6.95 -5.15 3.06
CA VAL A 134 7.34 -4.90 1.65
C VAL A 134 8.68 -4.19 1.68
N THR A 135 9.76 -4.93 1.47
CA THR A 135 11.13 -4.38 1.59
C THR A 135 11.98 -4.74 0.38
N GLU A 136 13.11 -4.07 0.21
CA GLU A 136 14.07 -4.43 -0.85
C GLU A 136 14.66 -5.84 -0.69
N ALA A 137 14.41 -6.55 0.43
CA ALA A 137 14.84 -7.95 0.57
C ALA A 137 13.99 -8.94 -0.27
N ASP A 138 12.91 -8.48 -0.91
CA ASP A 138 11.98 -9.31 -1.68
C ASP A 138 12.45 -9.62 -3.14
N VAL A 139 13.71 -9.34 -3.51
CA VAL A 139 14.27 -9.54 -4.87
C VAL A 139 14.54 -11.02 -5.24
N GLY A 140 13.68 -11.95 -4.79
CA GLY A 140 13.79 -13.39 -5.04
C GLY A 140 12.97 -13.91 -6.22
N VAL A 141 12.27 -13.06 -6.98
CA VAL A 141 11.56 -13.42 -8.21
C VAL A 141 12.39 -12.92 -9.40
N PRO A 142 12.63 -13.73 -10.47
CA PRO A 142 13.51 -13.35 -11.56
C PRO A 142 13.15 -11.99 -12.15
N ASP A 143 14.09 -11.06 -12.03
CA ASP A 143 14.11 -9.75 -12.66
C ASP A 143 14.18 -9.92 -14.18
N ASP A 144 13.05 -9.76 -14.85
CA ASP A 144 13.01 -9.12 -16.15
C ASP A 144 12.06 -7.94 -15.98
N GLN A 145 12.63 -6.74 -15.79
CA GLN A 145 12.05 -5.39 -15.86
C GLN A 145 12.30 -4.59 -14.57
N THR A 146 13.55 -4.27 -14.24
CA THR A 146 13.86 -3.07 -13.46
C THR A 146 13.56 -1.83 -14.31
N PRO A 147 12.53 -1.01 -14.01
CA PRO A 147 12.27 0.19 -14.79
C PRO A 147 13.37 1.23 -14.50
N THR A 148 14.02 1.70 -15.55
CA THR A 148 14.93 2.85 -15.46
C THR A 148 14.10 4.11 -15.18
N PRO A 149 14.49 4.99 -14.24
CA PRO A 149 13.82 6.27 -14.05
C PRO A 149 13.79 7.04 -15.38
N THR A 150 12.60 7.35 -15.88
CA THR A 150 12.46 8.20 -17.07
C THR A 150 12.22 9.63 -16.60
N GLU A 151 13.01 10.56 -17.15
CA GLU A 151 12.93 11.99 -16.88
C GLU A 151 11.50 12.54 -17.04
N PRO A 152 11.12 13.56 -16.25
CA PRO A 152 9.78 14.13 -16.31
C PRO A 152 9.50 14.69 -17.71
N VAL A 153 8.35 14.29 -18.28
CA VAL A 153 7.89 14.82 -19.56
C VAL A 153 7.66 16.32 -19.43
N SER A 154 8.47 17.13 -20.11
CA SER A 154 8.25 18.58 -20.16
C SER A 154 6.92 18.86 -20.86
N ARG A 155 5.98 19.51 -20.17
CA ARG A 155 4.72 19.96 -20.78
C ARG A 155 5.02 21.05 -21.82
N ALA A 156 4.55 20.84 -23.05
CA ALA A 156 4.51 21.84 -24.12
C ALA A 156 3.33 22.80 -23.94
#